data_AF-A0A7I8V866-F1
#
_entry.id   AF-A0A7I8V866-F1
#
_cell.length_a   1.000
_cell.length_b   1.000
_cell.length_c   1.000
_cell.angle_alpha   90.00
_cell.angle_beta   90.00
_cell.angle_gamma   90.00
#
_symmetry.space_group_name_H-M   'P 1'
#
loop_
_entity.id
_entity.type
_entity.pdbx_description
1 polymer ?
#
loop_
_entity_poly.entity_id
_entity_poly.type
_entity_poly.pdbx_seq_one_letter_code
_entity_poly.pdbx_strand_id
1 'polypeptide(L)'
;MYAVILGRMPFSTAMKDEYHRQKLLQAIQRGLSSHHDLEMQACSTDCRNLLRQLIEPKPELRLPLHEIQRHPWVTRNGRTVFYTYRPPPKNMHMRQQTIAELSIMMGLKRKEVAETVKESKADELSAMFNMILDRKRRDQGALDFDHTRRPFGNKGRSRSGSRERAVPAVRPSRLRGLTKSSKALSRSRAGSGERGKDL
;
A
#
# COMPACT_ATOMS: atom_id res chain seq x y z
N MET A 1 -12.04 6.36 -7.38
CA MET A 1 -11.82 5.12 -6.60
C MET A 1 -12.79 4.02 -6.98
N TYR A 2 -14.11 4.22 -6.84
CA TYR A 2 -15.13 3.24 -7.25
C TYR A 2 -14.90 2.68 -8.66
N ALA A 3 -14.75 3.55 -9.66
CA ALA A 3 -14.48 3.16 -11.04
C ALA A 3 -13.16 2.43 -11.26
N VAL A 4 -12.14 2.68 -10.42
CA VAL A 4 -10.86 1.97 -10.50
C VAL A 4 -11.01 0.54 -10.00
N ILE A 5 -11.85 0.32 -8.99
CA ILE A 5 -12.05 -0.99 -8.36
C ILE A 5 -13.06 -1.83 -9.14
N LEU A 6 -14.13 -1.20 -9.64
CA LEU A 6 -15.27 -1.88 -10.26
C LEU A 6 -15.39 -1.67 -11.77
N GLY A 7 -14.55 -0.83 -12.38
CA GLY A 7 -14.55 -0.57 -13.82
C GLY A 7 -15.73 0.27 -14.33
N ARG A 8 -16.54 0.85 -13.44
CA ARG A 8 -17.73 1.64 -13.80
C ARG A 8 -17.98 2.81 -12.84
N MET A 9 -18.76 3.79 -13.30
CA MET A 9 -19.18 4.91 -12.46
C MET A 9 -20.23 4.46 -11.43
N PRO A 10 -20.18 4.96 -10.18
CA PRO A 10 -21.20 4.64 -9.17
C PRO A 10 -22.57 5.18 -9.58
N PHE A 11 -22.62 6.35 -10.23
CA PHE A 11 -23.87 6.91 -10.73
C PHE A 11 -23.74 7.09 -12.24
N SER A 12 -24.64 6.48 -13.00
CA SER A 12 -24.71 6.59 -14.44
C SER A 12 -26.15 6.44 -14.90
N THR A 13 -26.51 7.14 -15.97
CA THR A 13 -27.82 7.01 -16.63
C THR A 13 -27.59 6.49 -18.03
N ALA A 14 -28.06 5.28 -18.33
CA ALA A 14 -27.91 4.68 -19.65
C ALA A 14 -28.81 5.34 -20.72
N MET A 15 -29.91 5.96 -20.31
CA MET A 15 -30.91 6.56 -21.19
C MET A 15 -30.71 8.08 -21.30
N LYS A 16 -30.72 8.60 -22.54
CA LYS A 16 -30.70 10.03 -22.84
C LYS A 16 -32.13 10.58 -23.00
N ASP A 17 -32.95 10.40 -21.97
CA ASP A 17 -34.26 11.05 -21.92
C ASP A 17 -34.15 12.51 -21.45
N GLU A 18 -35.20 13.30 -21.60
CA GLU A 18 -35.21 14.72 -21.21
C GLU A 18 -34.87 14.93 -19.72
N TYR A 19 -35.13 13.92 -18.89
CA TYR A 19 -34.93 13.94 -17.44
C TYR A 19 -33.62 13.31 -16.97
N HIS A 20 -32.74 12.85 -17.87
CA HIS A 20 -31.53 12.10 -17.54
C HIS A 20 -30.66 12.82 -16.49
N ARG A 21 -30.47 14.15 -16.66
CA ARG A 21 -29.69 14.98 -15.74
C ARG A 21 -30.32 15.05 -14.35
N GLN A 22 -31.64 15.20 -14.27
CA GLN A 22 -32.35 15.28 -12.99
C GLN A 22 -32.26 13.94 -12.25
N LYS A 23 -32.47 12.81 -12.96
CA LYS A 23 -32.33 11.46 -12.39
C LYS A 23 -30.92 11.20 -11.88
N LEU A 24 -29.89 11.62 -12.63
CA LEU A 24 -28.50 11.51 -12.20
C LEU A 24 -28.23 12.33 -10.93
N LEU A 25 -28.72 13.57 -10.86
CA LEU A 25 -28.57 14.41 -9.68
C LEU A 25 -29.26 13.82 -8.45
N GLN A 26 -30.47 13.27 -8.62
CA GLN A 26 -31.17 12.56 -7.54
C GLN A 26 -30.38 11.34 -7.06
N ALA A 27 -29.78 10.56 -7.97
CA ALA A 27 -28.93 9.43 -7.60
C ALA A 27 -27.68 9.87 -6.82
N ILE A 28 -27.03 10.96 -7.25
CA ILE A 28 -25.87 11.53 -6.55
C ILE A 28 -26.25 12.03 -5.15
N GLN A 29 -27.38 12.74 -5.02
CA GLN A 29 -27.87 13.27 -3.75
C GLN A 29 -28.28 12.15 -2.79
N ARG A 30 -28.83 11.05 -3.32
CA ARG A 30 -29.16 9.85 -2.53
C ARG A 30 -27.93 9.09 -2.05
N GLY A 31 -26.83 9.15 -2.81
CA GLY A 31 -25.61 8.39 -2.52
C GLY A 31 -25.74 6.91 -2.88
N LEU A 32 -24.80 6.10 -2.37
CA LEU A 32 -24.77 4.67 -2.65
C LEU A 32 -25.98 3.93 -2.05
N SER A 33 -26.79 3.35 -2.92
CA SER A 33 -27.92 2.47 -2.58
C SER A 33 -27.53 0.98 -2.46
N SER A 34 -28.49 0.15 -2.04
CA SER A 34 -28.37 -1.32 -1.94
C SER A 34 -27.94 -2.02 -3.24
N HIS A 35 -28.25 -1.43 -4.41
CA HIS A 35 -27.74 -1.94 -5.68
C HIS A 35 -26.21 -1.97 -5.69
N HIS A 36 -25.56 -0.90 -5.22
CA HIS A 36 -24.10 -0.82 -5.14
C HIS A 36 -23.53 -1.82 -4.13
N ASP A 37 -24.30 -2.28 -3.15
CA ASP A 37 -23.84 -3.30 -2.21
C ASP A 37 -23.67 -4.65 -2.90
N LEU A 38 -24.56 -4.97 -3.84
CA LEU A 38 -24.43 -6.13 -4.73
C LEU A 38 -23.22 -5.96 -5.65
N GLU A 39 -23.04 -4.76 -6.23
CA GLU A 39 -21.88 -4.47 -7.08
C GLU A 39 -20.54 -4.63 -6.34
N MET A 40 -20.51 -4.25 -5.06
CA MET A 40 -19.34 -4.33 -4.20
C MET A 40 -19.25 -5.67 -3.42
N GLN A 41 -20.06 -6.67 -3.75
CA GLN A 41 -20.07 -7.95 -3.01
C GLN A 41 -18.70 -8.64 -3.04
N ALA A 42 -17.99 -8.55 -4.18
CA ALA A 42 -16.65 -9.09 -4.35
C ALA A 42 -15.55 -8.29 -3.61
N CYS A 43 -15.85 -7.07 -3.14
CA CYS A 43 -14.89 -6.26 -2.40
C CYS A 43 -14.74 -6.75 -0.95
N SER A 44 -13.63 -6.42 -0.29
CA SER A 44 -13.51 -6.64 1.16
C SER A 44 -14.44 -5.71 1.94
N THR A 45 -14.75 -6.07 3.19
CA THR A 45 -15.58 -5.23 4.07
C THR A 45 -14.97 -3.84 4.27
N ASP A 46 -13.66 -3.77 4.48
CA ASP A 46 -12.95 -2.49 4.63
C ASP A 46 -13.03 -1.64 3.36
N CYS A 47 -13.03 -2.27 2.17
CA CYS A 47 -13.17 -1.57 0.90
C CYS A 47 -14.55 -0.93 0.76
N ARG A 48 -15.60 -1.70 1.05
CA ARG A 48 -16.99 -1.22 1.04
C ARG A 48 -17.18 -0.07 2.02
N ASN A 49 -16.63 -0.21 3.21
CA ASN A 49 -16.70 0.83 4.23
C ASN A 49 -16.03 2.13 3.76
N LEU A 50 -14.82 2.03 3.21
CA LEU A 50 -14.10 3.18 2.64
C LEU A 50 -14.92 3.86 1.52
N LEU A 51 -15.44 3.09 0.57
CA LEU A 51 -16.20 3.63 -0.56
C LEU A 51 -17.46 4.38 -0.09
N ARG A 52 -18.17 3.86 0.91
CA ARG A 52 -19.34 4.56 1.47
C ARG A 52 -18.97 5.87 2.15
N GLN A 53 -17.91 5.89 2.96
CA GLN A 53 -17.50 7.13 3.64
C GLN A 53 -16.93 8.17 2.68
N LEU A 54 -16.33 7.75 1.54
CA LEU A 54 -15.83 8.66 0.51
C LEU A 54 -16.94 9.24 -0.39
N ILE A 55 -17.96 8.43 -0.72
CA ILE A 55 -19.08 8.80 -1.58
C ILE A 55 -20.31 9.17 -0.72
N GLU A 56 -20.07 9.64 0.49
CA GLU A 56 -21.11 10.14 1.39
C GLU A 56 -21.70 11.45 0.82
N PRO A 57 -23.02 11.52 0.56
CA PRO A 57 -23.65 12.71 -0.01
C PRO A 57 -23.49 13.94 0.89
N LYS A 58 -23.54 13.76 2.22
CA LYS A 58 -23.36 14.86 3.18
C LYS A 58 -21.88 15.20 3.39
N PRO A 59 -21.40 16.39 3.02
CA PRO A 59 -19.98 16.72 3.11
C PRO A 59 -19.43 16.67 4.54
N GLU A 60 -20.24 16.99 5.55
CA GLU A 60 -19.89 16.95 6.96
C GLU A 60 -19.71 15.53 7.53
N LEU A 61 -20.31 14.53 6.90
CA LEU A 61 -20.17 13.11 7.27
C LEU A 61 -19.12 12.38 6.43
N ARG A 62 -18.64 13.03 5.35
CA ARG A 62 -17.68 12.43 4.43
C ARG A 62 -16.31 12.28 5.09
N LEU A 63 -15.65 11.15 4.83
CA LEU A 63 -14.33 10.83 5.40
C LEU A 63 -13.32 11.96 5.09
N PRO A 64 -12.76 12.64 6.10
CA PRO A 64 -11.78 13.68 5.86
C PRO A 64 -10.44 13.09 5.40
N LEU A 65 -9.67 13.88 4.64
CA LEU A 65 -8.46 13.42 3.96
C LEU A 65 -7.40 12.83 4.90
N HIS A 66 -7.27 13.34 6.13
CA HIS A 66 -6.29 12.82 7.10
C HIS A 66 -6.69 11.45 7.67
N GLU A 67 -7.97 11.13 7.74
CA GLU A 67 -8.47 9.82 8.17
C GLU A 67 -8.30 8.75 7.09
N ILE A 68 -8.38 9.13 5.80
CA ILE A 68 -8.10 8.21 4.68
C ILE A 68 -6.71 7.58 4.82
N GLN A 69 -5.72 8.35 5.29
CA GLN A 69 -4.33 7.90 5.45
C GLN A 69 -4.18 6.80 6.52
N ARG A 70 -5.14 6.70 7.43
CA ARG A 70 -5.16 5.72 8.52
C ARG A 70 -6.18 4.61 8.28
N HIS A 71 -7.05 4.78 7.28
CA HIS A 71 -8.15 3.87 7.02
C HIS A 71 -7.66 2.41 6.87
N PRO A 72 -8.30 1.42 7.52
CA PRO A 72 -7.84 0.04 7.53
C PRO A 72 -7.59 -0.57 6.14
N TRP A 73 -8.46 -0.25 5.17
CA TRP A 73 -8.26 -0.68 3.78
C TRP A 73 -6.98 -0.11 3.14
N VAL A 74 -6.64 1.14 3.43
CA VAL A 74 -5.46 1.83 2.89
C VAL A 74 -4.18 1.34 3.58
N THR A 75 -4.24 1.18 4.89
CA THR A 75 -3.09 0.78 5.72
C THR A 75 -2.93 -0.74 5.87
N ARG A 76 -3.78 -1.54 5.21
CA ARG A 76 -3.86 -3.00 5.38
C ARG A 76 -3.95 -3.38 6.87
N ASN A 77 -4.88 -2.77 7.59
CA ASN A 77 -5.03 -2.92 9.05
C ASN A 77 -3.75 -2.55 9.82
N GLY A 78 -3.15 -1.40 9.49
CA GLY A 78 -1.93 -0.91 10.13
C GLY A 78 -0.62 -1.62 9.72
N ARG A 79 -0.67 -2.62 8.84
CA ARG A 79 0.54 -3.32 8.33
C ARG A 79 1.41 -2.42 7.44
N THR A 80 0.81 -1.41 6.81
CA THR A 80 1.49 -0.46 5.94
C THR A 80 1.13 0.96 6.32
N VAL A 81 2.13 1.83 6.44
CA VAL A 81 1.91 3.27 6.65
C VAL A 81 1.72 3.94 5.30
N PHE A 82 0.66 4.73 5.17
CA PHE A 82 0.48 5.63 4.03
C PHE A 82 1.20 6.95 4.30
N TYR A 83 2.11 7.34 3.41
CA TYR A 83 2.79 8.63 3.49
C TYR A 83 2.15 9.62 2.53
N THR A 84 1.85 10.82 3.01
CA THR A 84 1.48 11.95 2.14
C THR A 84 2.63 12.28 1.21
N TYR A 85 2.31 12.82 0.04
CA TYR A 85 3.31 13.31 -0.89
C TYR A 85 4.32 14.21 -0.17
N ARG A 86 5.60 13.92 -0.40
CA ARG A 86 6.72 14.76 0.01
C ARG A 86 7.49 15.11 -1.25
N PRO A 87 7.87 16.39 -1.45
CA PRO A 87 8.71 16.75 -2.58
C PRO A 87 10.00 15.93 -2.53
N PRO A 88 10.55 15.52 -3.69
CA PRO A 88 11.82 14.82 -3.74
C PRO A 88 12.92 15.60 -3.00
N PRO A 89 13.87 14.91 -2.34
CA PRO A 89 15.00 15.58 -1.70
C PRO A 89 15.74 16.49 -2.69
N LYS A 90 16.12 17.68 -2.24
CA LYS A 90 16.85 18.62 -3.10
C LYS A 90 18.28 18.11 -3.34
N ASN A 91 18.55 17.64 -4.56
CA ASN A 91 19.89 17.25 -4.97
C ASN A 91 20.69 18.50 -5.42
N MET A 92 21.55 19.01 -4.54
CA MET A 92 22.36 20.21 -4.82
C MET A 92 23.30 20.03 -6.01
N HIS A 93 23.87 18.84 -6.19
CA HIS A 93 24.78 18.57 -7.31
C HIS A 93 24.03 18.63 -8.64
N MET A 94 22.87 17.98 -8.72
CA MET A 94 22.01 18.02 -9.90
C MET A 94 21.53 19.44 -10.19
N ARG A 95 21.12 20.19 -9.15
CA ARG A 95 20.76 21.61 -9.30
C ARG A 95 21.90 22.42 -9.92
N GLN A 96 23.14 22.22 -9.46
CA GLN A 96 24.30 22.94 -9.98
C GLN A 96 24.61 22.58 -11.44
N GLN A 97 24.47 21.30 -11.81
CA GLN A 97 24.60 20.85 -13.20
C GLN A 97 23.53 21.49 -14.10
N THR A 98 22.27 21.52 -13.65
CA THR A 98 21.17 22.17 -14.37
C THR A 98 21.41 23.67 -14.55
N ILE A 99 21.90 24.36 -13.50
CA ILE A 99 22.24 25.80 -13.60
C ILE A 99 23.38 26.02 -14.61
N ALA A 100 24.39 25.16 -14.61
CA ALA A 100 25.50 25.26 -15.54
C ALA A 100 25.05 25.07 -17.00
N GLU A 101 24.18 24.08 -17.25
CA GLU A 101 23.59 23.81 -18.55
C GLU A 101 22.71 24.97 -19.04
N LEU A 102 21.81 25.46 -18.19
CA LEU A 102 20.92 26.57 -18.52
C LEU A 102 21.67 27.88 -18.75
N SER A 103 22.73 28.13 -17.97
CA SER A 103 23.63 29.28 -18.15
C SER A 103 24.29 29.28 -19.54
N ILE A 104 24.72 28.11 -20.02
CA ILE A 104 25.29 27.97 -21.37
C ILE A 104 24.23 28.17 -22.44
N MET A 105 23.06 27.54 -22.30
CA MET A 105 21.97 27.62 -23.28
C MET A 105 21.44 29.04 -23.47
N MET A 106 21.34 29.81 -22.38
CA MET A 106 20.78 31.16 -22.38
C MET A 106 21.83 32.26 -22.50
N GLY A 107 23.12 31.93 -22.48
CA GLY A 107 24.21 32.92 -22.47
C GLY A 107 24.25 33.80 -21.21
N LEU A 108 23.69 33.33 -20.09
CA LEU A 108 23.60 34.07 -18.82
C LEU A 108 24.70 33.66 -17.85
N LYS A 109 25.04 34.51 -16.88
CA LYS A 109 25.99 34.10 -15.83
C LYS A 109 25.33 33.10 -14.88
N ARG A 110 26.07 32.07 -14.45
CA ARG A 110 25.57 31.05 -13.50
C ARG A 110 24.96 31.65 -12.23
N LYS A 111 25.53 32.74 -11.72
CA LYS A 111 25.03 33.45 -10.52
C LYS A 111 23.64 34.04 -10.76
N GLU A 112 23.45 34.72 -11.88
CA GLU A 112 22.17 35.33 -12.27
C GLU A 112 21.09 34.26 -12.43
N VAL A 113 21.43 33.14 -13.08
CA VAL A 113 20.52 31.98 -13.19
C VAL A 113 20.18 31.42 -11.80
N ALA A 114 21.19 31.19 -10.95
CA ALA A 114 21.00 30.59 -9.63
C ALA A 114 20.10 31.40 -8.69
N GLU A 115 20.15 32.73 -8.79
CA GLU A 115 19.32 33.67 -8.02
C GLU A 115 17.91 33.79 -8.59
N THR A 116 17.77 33.69 -9.91
CA THR A 116 16.48 33.86 -10.60
C THR A 116 15.61 32.60 -10.52
N VAL A 117 16.21 31.41 -10.69
CA VAL A 117 15.47 30.15 -10.82
C VAL A 117 15.01 29.58 -9.47
N LYS A 118 13.72 29.27 -9.38
CA LYS A 118 13.13 28.60 -8.22
C LYS A 118 12.12 27.55 -8.70
N GLU A 119 12.13 26.36 -8.07
CA GLU A 119 11.24 25.26 -8.49
C GLU A 119 9.75 25.63 -8.44
N SER A 120 9.35 26.53 -7.53
CA SER A 120 7.97 27.00 -7.37
C SER A 120 7.61 28.24 -8.18
N LYS A 121 8.56 28.83 -8.92
CA LYS A 121 8.34 30.06 -9.68
C LYS A 121 7.89 29.71 -11.09
N ALA A 122 6.80 30.33 -11.54
CA ALA A 122 6.20 30.09 -12.85
C ALA A 122 6.65 31.17 -13.87
N ASP A 123 7.95 31.29 -14.08
CA ASP A 123 8.52 32.10 -15.17
C ASP A 123 9.24 31.20 -16.19
N GLU A 124 9.55 31.76 -17.37
CA GLU A 124 10.14 31.01 -18.49
C GLU A 124 11.48 30.37 -18.10
N LEU A 125 12.34 31.11 -17.39
CA LEU A 125 13.65 30.63 -16.98
C LEU A 125 13.56 29.50 -15.93
N SER A 126 12.66 29.60 -14.95
CA SER A 126 12.41 28.54 -13.98
C SER A 126 11.70 27.35 -14.59
N ALA A 127 10.84 27.55 -15.60
CA ALA A 127 10.24 26.46 -16.36
C ALA A 127 11.31 25.66 -17.10
N MET A 128 12.24 26.31 -17.81
CA MET A 128 13.39 25.64 -18.44
C MET A 128 14.27 24.91 -17.43
N PHE A 129 14.58 25.56 -16.31
CA PHE A 129 15.31 24.94 -15.21
C PHE A 129 14.61 23.67 -14.70
N ASN A 130 13.30 23.74 -14.44
CA ASN A 130 12.51 22.62 -13.94
C ASN A 130 12.46 21.47 -14.97
N MET A 131 12.30 21.78 -16.26
CA MET A 131 12.29 20.76 -17.32
C MET A 131 13.63 20.00 -17.40
N ILE A 132 14.76 20.71 -17.37
CA ILE A 132 16.09 20.10 -17.40
C ILE A 132 16.34 19.31 -16.11
N LEU A 133 15.97 19.87 -14.95
CA LEU A 133 16.10 19.19 -13.66
C LEU A 133 15.27 17.90 -13.61
N ASP A 134 14.03 17.92 -14.11
CA ASP A 134 13.15 16.76 -14.13
C ASP A 134 13.60 15.69 -15.11
N ARG A 135 14.26 16.07 -16.22
CA ARG A 135 14.93 15.11 -17.10
C ARG A 135 16.05 14.38 -16.37
N LYS A 136 16.95 15.11 -15.69
CA LYS A 136 18.02 14.48 -14.89
C LYS A 136 17.48 13.61 -13.75
N ARG A 137 16.36 13.99 -13.13
CA ARG A 137 15.66 13.16 -12.12
C ARG A 137 15.13 11.86 -12.73
N ARG A 138 14.54 11.92 -13.92
CA ARG A 138 14.09 10.73 -14.67
C ARG A 138 15.23 9.78 -14.99
N ASP A 139 16.34 10.31 -15.49
CA ASP A 139 17.52 9.50 -15.83
C ASP A 139 18.12 8.76 -14.61
N GLN A 140 17.89 9.28 -13.40
CA GLN A 140 18.29 8.65 -12.13
C GLN A 140 17.20 7.76 -11.51
N GLY A 141 16.07 7.53 -12.19
CA GLY A 141 14.94 6.76 -11.66
C GLY A 141 14.23 7.41 -10.47
N ALA A 142 14.45 8.72 -10.23
CA ALA A 142 13.91 9.40 -9.05
C ALA A 142 12.38 9.58 -9.10
N LEU A 143 11.76 9.47 -10.28
CA LEU A 143 10.31 9.56 -10.48
C LEU A 143 9.59 8.20 -10.44
N ASP A 144 10.33 7.09 -10.45
CA ASP A 144 9.74 5.73 -10.43
C ASP A 144 9.43 5.25 -9.01
N PHE A 145 9.69 6.10 -8.00
CA PHE A 145 9.54 5.75 -6.60
C PHE A 145 8.11 5.95 -6.09
N ASP A 146 7.53 4.92 -5.45
CA ASP A 146 6.24 5.03 -4.76
C ASP A 146 6.38 5.92 -3.50
N HIS A 147 6.06 7.20 -3.64
CA HIS A 147 6.10 8.20 -2.58
C HIS A 147 5.12 7.94 -1.43
N THR A 148 4.15 7.03 -1.60
CA THR A 148 3.19 6.67 -0.55
C THR A 148 3.71 5.57 0.36
N ARG A 149 4.86 4.95 0.01
CA ARG A 149 5.53 3.91 0.78
C ARG A 149 6.82 4.43 1.40
N ARG A 150 7.29 3.71 2.42
CA ARG A 150 8.44 4.09 3.26
C ARG A 150 9.63 4.48 2.36
N PRO A 151 10.13 5.73 2.42
CA PRO A 151 11.37 6.11 1.76
C PRO A 151 12.48 5.21 2.29
N PHE A 152 13.33 4.68 1.41
CA PHE A 152 14.45 3.82 1.79
C PHE A 152 15.23 4.44 2.97
N GLY A 153 15.30 3.70 4.09
CA GLY A 153 15.97 4.17 5.30
C GLY A 153 15.83 3.20 6.49
N ASN A 154 16.86 2.39 6.68
CA ASN A 154 17.09 1.45 7.79
C ASN A 154 16.21 0.19 7.79
N LYS A 155 16.61 -0.82 7.00
CA LYS A 155 16.64 -2.18 7.56
C LYS A 155 17.64 -2.09 8.71
N GLY A 156 17.14 -1.82 9.91
CA GLY A 156 17.88 -2.03 11.13
C GLY A 156 18.53 -3.40 11.01
N ARG A 157 19.85 -3.41 11.07
CA ARG A 157 20.70 -4.58 11.13
C ARG A 157 20.21 -5.41 12.32
N SER A 158 19.24 -6.30 12.11
CA SER A 158 18.84 -7.27 13.12
C SER A 158 20.00 -8.26 13.22
N ARG A 159 21.00 -7.91 14.03
CA ARG A 159 21.88 -8.90 14.67
C ARG A 159 21.00 -9.68 15.66
N SER A 160 20.08 -10.50 15.16
CA SER A 160 19.63 -11.68 15.88
C SER A 160 20.68 -12.74 15.61
N GLY A 161 21.81 -12.63 16.30
CA GLY A 161 22.69 -13.76 16.49
C GLY A 161 21.92 -14.79 17.30
N SER A 162 21.29 -15.74 16.61
CA SER A 162 20.86 -16.99 17.21
C SER A 162 22.13 -17.76 17.54
N ARG A 163 22.74 -17.44 18.69
CA ARG A 163 23.61 -18.37 19.40
C ARG A 163 22.74 -19.57 19.74
N GLU A 164 22.89 -20.63 18.97
CA GLU A 164 22.50 -21.98 19.36
C GLU A 164 23.10 -22.23 20.76
N ARG A 165 22.23 -22.18 21.78
CA ARG A 165 22.60 -22.57 23.14
C ARG A 165 22.60 -24.09 23.14
N ALA A 166 23.79 -24.68 23.08
CA ALA A 166 24.00 -26.08 23.37
C ALA A 166 23.34 -26.44 24.70
N VAL A 167 22.49 -27.47 24.67
CA VAL A 167 21.86 -28.07 25.85
C VAL A 167 22.96 -28.79 26.66
N PRO A 168 23.12 -28.54 27.97
CA PRO A 168 24.10 -29.27 28.74
C PRO A 168 23.61 -30.70 29.00
N ALA A 169 24.47 -31.67 28.70
CA ALA A 169 24.24 -33.09 28.97
C ALA A 169 24.13 -33.35 30.48
N VAL A 170 22.97 -33.87 30.90
CA VAL A 170 22.76 -34.38 32.27
C VAL A 170 23.37 -35.78 32.34
N ARG A 171 24.40 -35.94 33.17
CA ARG A 171 24.99 -37.26 33.52
C ARG A 171 24.02 -38.04 34.42
N PRO A 172 23.89 -39.38 34.24
CA PRO A 172 23.10 -40.19 35.17
C PRO A 172 23.96 -40.66 36.35
N SER A 173 23.49 -40.39 37.57
CA SER A 173 24.01 -40.95 38.81
C SER A 173 23.28 -42.26 39.13
N ARG A 174 24.03 -43.35 39.29
CA ARG A 174 23.57 -44.66 39.76
C ARG A 174 23.13 -44.62 41.22
N LEU A 175 22.08 -45.39 41.57
CA LEU A 175 22.05 -46.43 42.65
C LEU A 175 20.64 -47.09 42.70
N ARG A 176 20.55 -48.36 42.26
CA ARG A 176 20.18 -49.60 43.01
C ARG A 176 18.92 -49.50 43.88
N GLY A 177 17.81 -50.10 43.46
CA GLY A 177 17.34 -51.46 43.86
C GLY A 177 15.89 -51.29 44.37
N LEU A 178 14.90 -52.19 44.28
CA LEU A 178 14.80 -53.65 44.17
C LEU A 178 13.34 -54.00 43.79
N THR A 179 13.15 -55.08 43.01
CA THR A 179 12.00 -56.04 43.00
C THR A 179 10.60 -55.53 42.59
N LYS A 180 9.73 -56.26 41.88
CA LYS A 180 9.59 -57.67 41.43
C LYS A 180 8.45 -57.74 40.39
N SER A 181 8.51 -58.74 39.49
CA SER A 181 7.39 -59.39 38.76
C SER A 181 6.56 -58.57 37.76
N SER A 182 6.08 -59.09 36.62
CA SER A 182 6.19 -60.40 35.96
C SER A 182 5.35 -60.34 34.67
N LYS A 183 5.84 -60.98 33.58
CA LYS A 183 5.10 -61.54 32.42
C LYS A 183 4.25 -60.56 31.56
N ALA A 184 4.01 -60.75 30.27
CA ALA A 184 4.55 -61.57 29.19
C ALA A 184 3.89 -61.04 27.88
N LEU A 185 4.52 -61.35 26.74
CA LEU A 185 3.94 -61.74 25.43
C LEU A 185 2.40 -61.67 25.28
N SER A 186 1.79 -61.29 24.15
CA SER A 186 2.20 -61.39 22.74
C SER A 186 1.06 -60.87 21.83
N ARG A 187 1.49 -60.43 20.64
CA ARG A 187 0.81 -60.44 19.31
C ARG A 187 -0.54 -61.17 19.16
N SER A 188 -1.44 -60.56 18.37
CA SER A 188 -2.00 -61.03 17.07
C SER A 188 -3.24 -60.17 16.76
N ARG A 189 -3.34 -59.40 15.66
CA ARG A 189 -3.52 -59.72 14.23
C ARG A 189 -4.86 -60.38 13.89
N ALA A 190 -5.49 -59.80 12.84
CA ALA A 190 -6.65 -60.21 12.05
C ALA A 190 -8.04 -59.99 12.71
N GLY A 191 -9.07 -59.52 12.01
CA GLY A 191 -9.23 -59.16 10.61
C GLY A 191 -10.70 -58.90 10.28
N SER A 192 -10.92 -58.42 9.06
CA SER A 192 -12.06 -58.73 8.17
C SER A 192 -13.48 -58.28 8.54
N GLY A 193 -14.15 -57.64 7.58
CA GLY A 193 -15.60 -57.47 7.62
C GLY A 193 -16.16 -56.57 6.51
N GLU A 194 -16.20 -57.09 5.29
CA GLU A 194 -17.01 -56.57 4.17
C GLU A 194 -18.52 -56.53 4.50
N ARG A 195 -19.20 -55.55 3.89
CA ARG A 195 -20.56 -55.54 3.29
C ARG A 195 -21.11 -54.11 3.38
N GLY A 196 -21.78 -53.52 2.42
CA GLY A 196 -22.41 -53.98 1.18
C GLY A 196 -23.36 -52.85 0.74
N LYS A 197 -23.66 -52.83 -0.55
CA LYS A 197 -24.60 -51.95 -1.27
C LYS A 197 -25.94 -51.79 -0.55
N ASP A 198 -26.64 -50.67 -0.78
CA ASP A 198 -27.93 -50.67 -1.49
C ASP A 198 -28.43 -49.24 -1.79
N LEU A 199 -28.84 -49.09 -3.06
CA LEU A 199 -29.84 -48.20 -3.68
C LEU A 199 -29.91 -46.71 -3.32
#